data_AF-K9P596-F1
#
_entry.id   AF-K9P596-F1
#
_cell.length_a   1.000
_cell.length_b   1.000
_cell.length_c   1.000
_cell.angle_alpha   90.00
_cell.angle_beta   90.00
_cell.angle_gamma   90.00
#
_symmetry.space_group_name_H-M   'P 1'
#
loop_
_entity.id
_entity.type
_entity.pdbx_description
1 polymer ?
#
loop_
_entity_poly.entity_id
_entity_poly.type
_entity_poly.pdbx_seq_one_letter_code
_entity_poly.pdbx_strand_id
1 'polypeptide(L)'
;MSLIELLTGSVVFAAAAGSSLQLWALAGAAAVAEQRQQERLEQAEVALARAEASLRSLAPSAGDCTTATAQLLQALAAQPLAPGLGRQLEVSASGDGVVLRLAVAGEDEPRQRLYLPAAFGRCGVPQGGGDGTV
;
A
#
# COMPACT_ATOMS: atom_id res chain seq x y z
N MET A 1 50.91 40.23 1.32
CA MET A 1 49.56 39.70 1.06
C MET A 1 48.61 40.88 1.08
N SER A 2 47.95 41.16 -0.05
CA SER A 2 47.15 42.36 -0.22
C SER A 2 45.77 42.20 0.44
N LEU A 3 45.25 43.26 1.06
CA LEU A 3 43.91 43.28 1.67
C LEU A 3 42.82 42.91 0.63
N ILE A 4 43.07 43.20 -0.65
CA ILE A 4 42.20 42.85 -1.79
C ILE A 4 42.15 41.33 -2.04
N GLU A 5 43.27 40.62 -1.85
CA GLU A 5 43.31 39.15 -2.00
C GLU A 5 42.47 38.46 -0.91
N LEU A 6 42.49 38.99 0.31
CA LEU A 6 41.69 38.46 1.42
C LEU A 6 40.19 38.69 1.20
N LEU A 7 39.79 39.86 0.69
CA LEU A 7 38.39 40.18 0.39
C LEU A 7 37.85 39.35 -0.79
N THR A 8 38.64 39.18 -1.84
CA THR A 8 38.23 38.35 -2.98
C THR A 8 38.14 36.87 -2.59
N GLY A 9 39.11 36.37 -1.82
CA GLY A 9 39.08 35.00 -1.29
C GLY A 9 37.87 34.73 -0.40
N SER A 10 37.51 35.65 0.49
CA SER A 10 36.35 35.48 1.37
C SER A 10 35.03 35.51 0.62
N VAL A 11 34.88 36.38 -0.39
CA VAL A 11 33.68 36.42 -1.24
C VAL A 11 33.53 35.14 -2.06
N VAL A 12 34.61 34.66 -2.69
CA VAL A 12 34.58 33.40 -3.46
C VAL A 12 34.25 32.22 -2.55
N PHE A 13 34.85 32.17 -1.36
CA PHE A 13 34.57 31.13 -0.37
C PHE A 13 33.10 31.17 0.11
N ALA A 14 32.58 32.35 0.44
CA ALA A 14 31.20 32.53 0.88
C ALA A 14 30.20 32.15 -0.22
N ALA A 15 30.49 32.51 -1.48
CA ALA A 15 29.67 32.12 -2.62
C ALA A 15 29.66 30.60 -2.82
N ALA A 16 30.83 29.96 -2.80
CA ALA A 16 30.96 28.51 -2.92
C ALA A 16 30.27 27.77 -1.77
N ALA A 17 30.46 28.24 -0.52
CA ALA A 17 29.80 27.68 0.66
C ALA A 17 28.28 27.84 0.59
N GLY A 18 27.79 28.98 0.14
CA GLY A 18 26.36 29.25 -0.07
C GLY A 18 25.73 28.29 -1.08
N SER A 19 26.36 28.11 -2.25
CA SER A 19 25.87 27.17 -3.27
C SER A 19 25.88 25.72 -2.78
N SER A 20 26.92 25.32 -2.02
CA SER A 20 27.00 23.98 -1.42
C SER A 20 25.86 23.73 -0.42
N LEU A 21 25.62 24.69 0.49
CA LEU A 21 24.53 24.57 1.47
C LEU A 21 23.15 24.49 0.81
N GLN A 22 22.92 25.22 -0.28
CA GLN A 22 21.67 25.16 -1.04
C GLN A 22 21.44 23.76 -1.63
N LEU A 23 22.48 23.14 -2.19
CA LEU A 23 22.39 21.77 -2.70
C LEU A 23 22.05 20.77 -1.59
N TRP A 24 22.71 20.88 -0.44
CA TRP A 24 22.41 20.02 0.72
C TRP A 24 21.00 20.24 1.27
N ALA A 25 20.51 21.48 1.30
CA ALA A 25 19.15 21.78 1.74
C ALA A 25 18.10 21.16 0.81
N LEU A 26 18.32 21.23 -0.52
CA LEU A 26 17.42 20.62 -1.51
C LEU A 26 17.46 19.09 -1.42
N ALA A 27 18.65 18.49 -1.30
CA ALA A 27 18.80 17.05 -1.16
C ALA A 27 18.15 16.55 0.15
N GLY A 28 18.32 17.28 1.26
CA GLY A 28 17.70 16.94 2.53
C GLY A 28 16.17 17.02 2.49
N ALA A 29 15.62 18.05 1.83
CA ALA A 29 14.17 18.18 1.65
C ALA A 29 13.60 17.05 0.79
N ALA A 30 14.29 16.66 -0.28
CA ALA A 30 13.90 15.53 -1.13
C ALA A 30 13.94 14.21 -0.36
N ALA A 31 15.01 13.95 0.40
CA ALA A 31 15.15 12.72 1.20
C ALA A 31 14.02 12.57 2.24
N VAL A 32 13.65 13.66 2.91
CA VAL A 32 12.53 13.64 3.88
C VAL A 32 11.19 13.39 3.17
N ALA A 33 10.99 13.94 1.97
CA ALA A 33 9.79 13.70 1.19
C ALA A 33 9.67 12.23 0.76
N GLU A 34 10.77 11.64 0.28
CA GLU A 34 10.84 10.23 -0.10
C GLU A 34 10.60 9.31 1.09
N GLN A 35 11.23 9.59 2.23
CA GLN A 35 11.03 8.78 3.44
C GLN A 35 9.56 8.78 3.89
N ARG A 36 8.91 9.95 3.88
CA ARG A 36 7.47 10.05 4.20
C ARG A 36 6.61 9.29 3.20
N GLN A 37 7.02 9.26 1.93
CA GLN A 37 6.30 8.52 0.90
C GLN A 37 6.45 7.01 1.11
N GLN A 38 7.66 6.54 1.42
CA GLN A 38 7.93 5.15 1.76
C GLN A 38 7.12 4.70 2.98
N GLU A 39 7.09 5.51 4.05
CA GLU A 39 6.29 5.23 5.25
C GLU A 39 4.80 5.07 4.93
N ARG A 40 4.25 5.87 4.00
CA ARG A 40 2.83 5.75 3.57
C ARG A 40 2.58 4.46 2.78
N LEU A 41 3.52 4.07 1.92
CA LEU A 41 3.43 2.84 1.16
C LEU A 41 3.51 1.61 2.08
N GLU A 42 4.44 1.62 3.03
CA GLU A 42 4.56 0.57 4.06
C GLU A 42 3.27 0.45 4.87
N GLN A 43 2.64 1.56 5.25
CA GLN A 43 1.35 1.54 5.95
C GLN A 43 0.23 0.91 5.10
N ALA A 44 0.22 1.15 3.79
CA ALA A 44 -0.72 0.51 2.87
C ALA A 44 -0.47 -1.00 2.77
N GLU A 45 0.78 -1.43 2.69
CA GLU A 45 1.16 -2.85 2.67
C GLU A 45 0.78 -3.58 3.95
N VAL A 46 1.06 -2.96 5.11
CA VAL A 46 0.65 -3.47 6.41
C VAL A 46 -0.88 -3.57 6.51
N ALA A 47 -1.61 -2.61 5.96
CA ALA A 47 -3.07 -2.66 5.91
C ALA A 47 -3.57 -3.84 5.06
N LEU A 48 -2.99 -4.09 3.89
CA LEU A 48 -3.33 -5.25 3.04
C LEU A 48 -2.98 -6.58 3.71
N ALA A 49 -1.83 -6.67 4.37
CA ALA A 49 -1.42 -7.88 5.10
C ALA A 49 -2.35 -8.17 6.29
N ARG A 50 -2.73 -7.13 7.04
CA ARG A 50 -3.71 -7.25 8.12
C ARG A 50 -5.08 -7.66 7.58
N ALA A 51 -5.48 -7.10 6.45
CA ALA A 51 -6.73 -7.45 5.79
C ALA A 51 -6.75 -8.95 5.46
N GLU A 52 -5.71 -9.43 4.79
CA GLU A 52 -5.53 -10.85 4.45
C GLU A 52 -5.54 -11.76 5.69
N ALA A 53 -4.80 -11.40 6.73
CA ALA A 53 -4.75 -12.17 7.97
C ALA A 53 -6.14 -12.29 8.62
N SER A 54 -6.89 -11.19 8.68
CA SER A 54 -8.24 -11.22 9.24
C SER A 54 -9.21 -12.05 8.39
N LEU A 55 -9.09 -12.02 7.06
CA LEU A 55 -9.90 -12.85 6.18
C LEU A 55 -9.61 -14.35 6.36
N ARG A 56 -8.35 -14.72 6.61
CA ARG A 56 -7.97 -16.11 6.93
C ARG A 56 -8.55 -16.59 8.26
N SER A 57 -8.78 -15.69 9.21
CA SER A 57 -9.39 -16.03 10.51
C SER A 57 -10.91 -16.19 10.47
N LEU A 58 -11.57 -15.87 9.35
CA LEU A 58 -13.00 -16.06 9.22
C LEU A 58 -13.33 -17.56 9.22
N ALA A 59 -14.37 -17.93 9.96
CA ALA A 59 -14.87 -19.30 9.98
C ALA A 59 -15.19 -19.79 8.56
N PRO A 60 -15.04 -21.08 8.22
CA PRO A 60 -15.44 -21.59 6.91
C PRO A 60 -16.91 -21.26 6.63
N SER A 61 -17.23 -20.78 5.44
CA SER A 61 -18.63 -20.59 5.01
C SER A 61 -19.14 -21.89 4.37
N ALA A 62 -20.23 -22.42 4.91
CA ALA A 62 -20.88 -23.63 4.39
C ALA A 62 -21.81 -23.34 3.17
N GLY A 63 -21.53 -22.30 2.38
CA GLY A 63 -22.46 -21.79 1.37
C GLY A 63 -21.81 -21.40 0.04
N ASP A 64 -22.65 -20.93 -0.89
CA ASP A 64 -22.26 -20.53 -2.24
C ASP A 64 -21.20 -19.42 -2.27
N CYS A 65 -20.38 -19.39 -3.32
CA CYS A 65 -19.31 -18.39 -3.49
C CYS A 65 -19.83 -16.96 -3.40
N THR A 66 -21.04 -16.68 -3.85
CA THR A 66 -21.69 -15.36 -3.74
C THR A 66 -21.90 -14.93 -2.28
N THR A 67 -22.35 -15.85 -1.42
CA THR A 67 -22.53 -15.61 0.01
C THR A 67 -21.19 -15.40 0.70
N ALA A 68 -20.19 -16.21 0.34
CA ALA A 68 -18.83 -16.05 0.85
C ALA A 68 -18.23 -14.69 0.43
N THR A 69 -18.43 -14.26 -0.82
CA THR A 69 -18.02 -12.93 -1.32
C THR A 69 -18.66 -11.80 -0.50
N ALA A 70 -19.96 -11.88 -0.21
CA ALA A 70 -20.65 -10.87 0.61
C ALA A 70 -20.06 -10.79 2.03
N GLN A 71 -19.71 -11.94 2.64
CA GLN A 71 -19.05 -11.99 3.94
C GLN A 71 -17.64 -11.41 3.90
N LEU A 72 -16.87 -11.68 2.84
CA LEU A 72 -15.56 -11.07 2.63
C LEU A 72 -15.67 -9.54 2.52
N LEU A 73 -16.66 -9.04 1.77
CA LEU A 73 -16.90 -7.61 1.62
C LEU A 73 -17.21 -6.95 2.96
N GLN A 74 -18.07 -7.56 3.77
CA GLN A 74 -18.40 -7.07 5.11
C GLN A 74 -17.18 -7.09 6.04
N ALA A 75 -16.41 -8.17 6.04
CA ALA A 75 -15.20 -8.28 6.85
C ALA A 75 -14.15 -7.22 6.45
N LEU A 76 -13.96 -7.02 5.14
CA LEU A 76 -13.09 -5.97 4.62
C LEU A 76 -13.60 -4.57 4.95
N ALA A 77 -14.91 -4.33 4.98
CA ALA A 77 -15.50 -3.04 5.35
C ALA A 77 -15.34 -2.73 6.86
N ALA A 78 -15.43 -3.75 7.71
CA ALA A 78 -15.31 -3.61 9.17
C ALA A 78 -13.88 -3.37 9.66
N GLN A 79 -12.86 -3.57 8.81
CA GLN A 79 -11.48 -3.38 9.23
C GLN A 79 -11.14 -1.90 9.50
N PRO A 80 -10.29 -1.61 10.49
CA PRO A 80 -9.78 -0.26 10.71
C PRO A 80 -8.82 0.15 9.60
N LEU A 81 -8.96 1.39 9.11
CA LEU A 81 -8.04 1.99 8.15
C LEU A 81 -7.02 2.86 8.87
N ALA A 82 -5.76 2.80 8.45
CA ALA A 82 -4.77 3.77 8.91
C ALA A 82 -5.11 5.18 8.40
N PRO A 83 -4.79 6.24 9.15
CA PRO A 83 -5.00 7.61 8.70
C PRO A 83 -4.22 7.88 7.42
N GLY A 84 -4.80 8.64 6.49
CA GLY A 84 -4.17 8.97 5.21
C GLY A 84 -4.34 7.93 4.10
N LEU A 85 -5.00 6.80 4.39
CA LEU A 85 -5.43 5.83 3.38
C LEU A 85 -6.92 6.00 3.07
N GLY A 86 -7.27 5.93 1.78
CA GLY A 86 -8.66 5.82 1.31
C GLY A 86 -8.99 4.38 0.95
N ARG A 87 -10.20 3.90 1.25
CA ARG A 87 -10.63 2.55 0.90
C ARG A 87 -11.77 2.59 -0.11
N GLN A 88 -11.65 1.79 -1.15
CA GLN A 88 -12.74 1.46 -2.05
C GLN A 88 -12.84 -0.07 -2.12
N LEU A 89 -14.08 -0.56 -2.02
CA LEU A 89 -14.40 -1.98 -2.06
C LEU A 89 -15.37 -2.20 -3.22
N GLU A 90 -15.01 -3.10 -4.11
CA GLU A 90 -15.82 -3.44 -5.27
C GLU A 90 -15.95 -4.96 -5.35
N VAL A 91 -17.12 -5.44 -5.75
CA VAL A 91 -17.27 -6.86 -6.10
C VAL A 91 -16.68 -7.05 -7.50
N SER A 92 -15.91 -8.12 -7.70
CA SER A 92 -15.38 -8.50 -9.02
C SER A 92 -16.52 -8.58 -10.04
N ALA A 93 -16.24 -8.27 -11.31
CA ALA A 93 -17.22 -8.41 -12.39
C ALA A 93 -17.79 -9.84 -12.51
N SER A 94 -17.03 -10.86 -12.08
CA SER A 94 -17.47 -12.24 -12.03
C SER A 94 -18.38 -12.58 -10.82
N GLY A 95 -18.47 -11.71 -9.82
CA GLY A 95 -19.20 -11.97 -8.56
C GLY A 95 -18.45 -12.84 -7.55
N ASP A 96 -17.31 -13.42 -7.93
CA ASP A 96 -16.60 -14.44 -7.14
C ASP A 96 -15.50 -13.87 -6.25
N GLY A 97 -15.48 -12.56 -6.01
CA GLY A 97 -14.45 -11.95 -5.18
C GLY A 97 -14.66 -10.48 -4.91
N VAL A 98 -13.81 -9.96 -4.04
CA VAL A 98 -13.83 -8.55 -3.63
C VAL A 98 -12.48 -7.94 -3.98
N VAL A 99 -12.52 -6.84 -4.73
CA VAL A 99 -11.36 -5.99 -5.02
C VAL A 99 -11.29 -4.94 -3.91
N LEU A 100 -10.19 -4.96 -3.17
CA LEU A 100 -9.82 -3.89 -2.24
C LEU A 100 -8.87 -2.94 -2.95
N ARG A 101 -9.23 -1.67 -3.07
CA ARG A 101 -8.36 -0.59 -3.56
C ARG A 101 -8.05 0.34 -2.38
N LEU A 102 -6.77 0.54 -2.13
CA LEU A 102 -6.25 1.50 -1.15
C LEU A 102 -5.64 2.69 -1.89
N ALA A 103 -6.29 3.84 -1.77
CA ALA A 103 -5.73 5.10 -2.23
C ALA A 103 -4.69 5.59 -1.21
N VAL A 104 -3.48 5.88 -1.68
CA VAL A 104 -2.38 6.40 -0.86
C VAL A 104 -2.15 7.85 -1.25
N ALA A 105 -2.15 8.76 -0.27
CA ALA A 105 -1.93 10.17 -0.55
C ALA A 105 -0.55 10.41 -1.19
N GLY A 106 -0.54 10.98 -2.40
CA GLY A 106 0.67 11.26 -3.16
C GLY A 106 1.05 10.17 -4.18
N GLU A 107 0.25 9.11 -4.31
CA GLU A 107 0.38 8.11 -5.38
C GLU A 107 -0.75 8.31 -6.40
N ASP A 108 -0.43 8.17 -7.69
CA ASP A 108 -1.42 8.21 -8.76
C ASP A 108 -2.20 6.89 -8.88
N GLU A 109 -1.54 5.76 -8.59
CA GLU A 109 -2.14 4.44 -8.70
C GLU A 109 -2.50 3.86 -7.31
N PRO A 110 -3.77 3.46 -7.09
CA PRO A 110 -4.15 2.84 -5.84
C PRO A 110 -3.55 1.43 -5.73
N ARG A 111 -3.18 1.03 -4.52
CA ARG A 111 -2.79 -0.35 -4.23
C ARG A 111 -4.02 -1.23 -4.24
N GLN A 112 -4.11 -2.12 -5.22
CA GLN A 112 -5.27 -2.99 -5.41
C GLN A 112 -4.93 -4.46 -5.11
N ARG A 113 -5.89 -5.18 -4.51
CA ARG A 113 -5.79 -6.64 -4.34
C ARG A 113 -7.16 -7.30 -4.46
N LEU A 114 -7.20 -8.39 -5.21
CA LEU A 114 -8.38 -9.24 -5.35
C LEU A 114 -8.36 -10.35 -4.30
N TYR A 115 -9.46 -10.47 -3.56
CA TYR A 115 -9.69 -11.54 -2.60
C TYR A 115 -10.79 -12.45 -3.10
N LEU A 116 -10.43 -13.70 -3.39
CA LEU A 116 -11.35 -14.74 -3.85
C LEU A 116 -11.71 -15.64 -2.66
N PRO A 117 -13.00 -15.85 -2.32
CA PRO A 117 -13.37 -16.74 -1.22
C PRO A 117 -12.87 -18.18 -1.44
N ALA A 118 -12.79 -18.63 -2.69
CA ALA A 118 -12.23 -19.93 -3.05
C ALA A 118 -10.74 -20.10 -2.67
N ALA A 119 -9.95 -19.02 -2.78
CA ALA A 119 -8.54 -19.03 -2.37
C ALA A 119 -8.36 -19.21 -0.84
N PHE A 120 -9.42 -18.92 -0.07
CA PHE A 120 -9.46 -19.14 1.37
C PHE A 120 -10.17 -20.44 1.76
N GLY A 121 -10.51 -21.30 0.80
CA GLY A 121 -11.27 -22.54 1.04
C GLY A 121 -12.69 -22.30 1.56
N ARG A 122 -13.24 -21.09 1.33
CA ARG A 122 -14.57 -20.68 1.83
C ARG A 122 -15.69 -20.97 0.84
N CYS A 123 -15.37 -21.28 -0.41
CA CYS A 123 -16.32 -21.73 -1.41
C CYS A 123 -15.61 -22.53 -2.52
N GLY A 124 -16.37 -23.26 -3.33
CA GLY A 124 -15.84 -24.20 -4.31
C GLY A 124 -16.19 -25.64 -3.96
N VAL A 125 -16.35 -26.45 -5.01
CA VAL A 125 -16.99 -27.78 -5.03
C VAL A 125 -16.60 -28.66 -3.81
N PRO A 126 -17.56 -29.37 -3.18
CA PRO A 126 -17.25 -30.29 -2.09
C PRO A 126 -16.08 -31.20 -2.44
N GLN A 127 -15.15 -31.40 -1.51
CA GLN A 127 -14.17 -32.47 -1.60
C GLN A 127 -14.92 -33.81 -1.70
N GLY A 128 -15.12 -34.31 -2.91
CA GLY A 128 -15.85 -35.54 -3.18
C GLY A 128 -16.29 -35.63 -4.63
N GLY A 129 -15.38 -36.00 -5.53
CA GLY A 129 -15.74 -36.20 -6.93
C GLY A 129 -14.53 -36.27 -7.86
N GLY A 130 -13.54 -37.08 -7.51
CA GLY A 130 -12.34 -37.25 -8.29
C GLY A 130 -11.66 -38.57 -7.97
N ASP A 131 -12.38 -39.67 -8.16
CA ASP A 131 -11.72 -40.93 -8.46
C ASP A 131 -12.50 -41.65 -9.57
N GLY A 132 -12.17 -41.27 -10.79
CA GLY A 132 -12.40 -42.07 -11.97
C GLY A 132 -11.03 -42.32 -12.60
N THR A 133 -10.60 -43.59 -12.56
CA THR A 133 -9.63 -44.37 -13.36
C THR A 133 -8.95 -45.35 -12.39
N VAL A 134 -9.01 -46.69 -12.50
CA VAL A 134 -8.89 -47.61 -13.66
C VAL A 134 -9.66 -48.90 -13.35
#